data_AF-A0A7J7IGJ2-F1
#
_entry.id   AF-A0A7J7IGJ2-F1
#
_cell.length_a   1.000
_cell.length_b   1.000
_cell.length_c   1.000
_cell.angle_alpha   90.00
_cell.angle_beta   90.00
_cell.angle_gamma   90.00
#
_symmetry.space_group_name_H-M   'P 1'
#
loop_
_entity.id
_entity.type
_entity.pdbx_description
1 polymer ?
#
loop_
_entity_poly.entity_id
_entity_poly.type
_entity_poly.pdbx_seq_one_letter_code
_entity_poly.pdbx_strand_id
1 'polypeptide(L)'
;MAQARAPLQRLARTSGESHPPNDADLMTEATGSLSEHSMMLGTPHMGEYTLGRHDIDFVEYLHELGIRIVPVETTAELHRMEPLTVPIQQSTNHLLMVAPTAFEPNLYAAHDNYFMRDPDSVLSEPNRLDSVADTGTPGTENKMSSIRRQVLDEFAQLYYQIVQRIGARVHLFTHDKYHDAPDSVFPNNWFSTHTDLEVGECTLVLYPMKSPNRRRERRPEFLSRLHSFRRYTHVYDLTREEISKTPRYLEGTGSLVLDRIHRIAYMAISERSDPKLARTWARVMGYELIPFHATDAHGRPIYHTNVMMCIGSRVVVFCAESVEDLHERETILDQLRSTAHEVVTISREQMRHFCGNVLEIESRYGRPVMAMSTGAYHAFTPEQRAVLEEHLDDLVHADIRTIEAIGGGGVRCSIAELM
;
A
#
# COMPACT_ATOMS: atom_id res chain seq x y z
N MET A 1 -0.91 67.21 7.64
CA MET A 1 -2.29 67.04 8.13
C MET A 1 -2.41 65.58 8.59
N ALA A 2 -1.98 65.15 9.78
CA ALA A 2 -2.30 65.56 11.16
C ALA A 2 -3.78 65.34 11.54
N GLN A 3 -4.04 64.24 12.27
CA GLN A 3 -4.94 64.04 13.43
C GLN A 3 -5.27 62.53 13.50
N ALA A 4 -4.74 61.66 14.37
CA ALA A 4 -4.50 61.70 15.82
C ALA A 4 -5.77 61.88 16.67
N ARG A 5 -6.31 60.78 17.20
CA ARG A 5 -7.08 60.74 18.44
C ARG A 5 -6.84 59.42 19.21
N ALA A 6 -6.34 59.59 20.43
CA ALA A 6 -6.39 58.68 21.57
C ALA A 6 -6.76 59.56 22.79
N PRO A 7 -6.93 59.07 24.03
CA PRO A 7 -7.44 57.78 24.53
C PRO A 7 -8.63 57.99 25.51
N LEU A 8 -9.26 56.93 26.00
CA LEU A 8 -10.11 56.99 27.20
C LEU A 8 -9.64 55.97 28.25
N GLN A 9 -9.41 56.48 29.46
CA GLN A 9 -8.90 55.77 30.63
C GLN A 9 -10.00 55.07 31.44
N ARG A 10 -9.61 53.91 31.97
CA ARG A 10 -9.95 53.20 33.22
C ARG A 10 -11.11 53.69 34.10
N LEU A 11 -11.93 52.71 34.51
CA LEU A 11 -12.46 52.59 35.87
C LEU A 11 -12.19 51.16 36.38
N ALA A 12 -11.66 51.08 37.60
CA ALA A 12 -11.28 49.85 38.29
C ALA A 12 -12.45 49.27 39.12
N ARG A 13 -12.45 47.94 39.34
CA ARG A 13 -12.96 47.18 40.51
C ARG A 13 -12.57 45.70 40.35
N THR A 14 -11.53 45.25 41.06
CA THR A 14 -11.52 44.41 42.29
C THR A 14 -11.87 42.92 42.11
N SER A 15 -10.80 42.11 42.16
CA SER A 15 -10.61 40.81 42.85
C SER A 15 -11.73 39.76 42.91
N GLY A 16 -11.43 38.58 42.36
CA GLY A 16 -12.09 37.31 42.65
C GLY A 16 -11.40 36.18 41.89
N GLU A 17 -10.38 35.57 42.50
CA GLU A 17 -9.77 34.33 42.03
C GLU A 17 -10.75 33.15 42.18
N SER A 18 -10.91 32.35 41.14
CA SER A 18 -11.35 30.96 41.26
C SER A 18 -10.85 30.16 40.05
N HIS A 19 -9.83 29.34 40.26
CA HIS A 19 -9.43 28.28 39.33
C HIS A 19 -10.56 27.23 39.20
N PRO A 20 -10.81 26.67 38.00
CA PRO A 20 -11.64 25.48 37.88
C PRO A 20 -10.85 24.23 38.34
N PRO A 21 -11.49 23.24 38.97
CA PRO A 21 -10.81 22.04 39.45
C PRO A 21 -10.44 21.09 38.30
N ASN A 22 -9.38 20.33 38.53
CA ASN A 22 -8.70 19.40 37.64
C ASN A 22 -9.49 18.07 37.55
N ASP A 23 -9.56 17.44 36.37
CA ASP A 23 -10.37 16.25 36.02
C ASP A 23 -9.91 14.91 36.67
N ALA A 24 -9.24 14.94 37.82
CA ALA A 24 -8.65 13.74 38.44
C ALA A 24 -9.51 13.05 39.52
N ASP A 25 -10.71 13.55 39.84
CA ASP A 25 -11.51 13.08 40.98
C ASP A 25 -12.82 12.32 40.64
N LEU A 26 -12.98 11.82 39.40
CA LEU A 26 -14.19 11.07 38.99
C LEU A 26 -13.98 9.56 38.70
N MET A 27 -12.86 8.98 39.12
CA MET A 27 -12.58 7.55 38.95
C MET A 27 -12.34 6.84 40.28
N THR A 28 -13.39 6.68 41.07
CA THR A 28 -13.45 5.63 42.09
C THR A 28 -14.89 5.35 42.49
N GLU A 29 -15.23 4.06 42.54
CA GLU A 29 -16.48 3.43 43.03
C GLU A 29 -17.54 3.05 41.99
N ALA A 30 -17.47 1.80 41.52
CA ALA A 30 -18.56 0.82 41.64
C ALA A 30 -18.20 -0.50 40.92
N THR A 31 -17.37 -1.32 41.55
CA THR A 31 -17.35 -2.77 41.32
C THR A 31 -18.50 -3.39 42.12
N GLY A 32 -19.50 -4.00 41.47
CA GLY A 32 -20.55 -4.72 42.18
C GLY A 32 -21.61 -5.39 41.31
N SER A 33 -21.49 -6.71 41.15
CA SER A 33 -22.59 -7.70 41.14
C SER A 33 -23.59 -7.76 39.97
N LEU A 34 -23.47 -8.83 39.18
CA LEU A 34 -24.51 -9.40 38.29
C LEU A 34 -25.65 -10.06 39.10
N SER A 35 -26.92 -9.86 38.73
CA SER A 35 -27.94 -10.94 38.59
C SER A 35 -29.37 -10.44 38.20
N GLU A 36 -29.86 -11.04 37.11
CA GLU A 36 -31.22 -11.47 36.67
C GLU A 36 -32.57 -10.79 37.03
N HIS A 37 -33.38 -10.65 35.95
CA HIS A 37 -34.84 -10.91 35.77
C HIS A 37 -35.90 -9.76 35.66
N SER A 38 -36.26 -9.46 34.41
CA SER A 38 -37.59 -9.43 33.73
C SER A 38 -38.77 -8.50 34.13
N MET A 39 -39.14 -7.67 33.14
CA MET A 39 -40.48 -7.19 32.66
C MET A 39 -41.42 -6.32 33.53
N MET A 40 -41.71 -5.10 33.03
CA MET A 40 -43.06 -4.58 32.73
C MET A 40 -42.96 -3.20 32.01
N LEU A 41 -43.76 -3.00 30.97
CA LEU A 41 -43.86 -1.79 30.13
C LEU A 41 -44.51 -0.61 30.89
N GLY A 42 -43.88 0.57 30.85
CA GLY A 42 -44.48 1.82 31.33
C GLY A 42 -43.71 3.08 30.90
N THR A 43 -44.40 3.95 30.13
CA THR A 43 -44.11 5.36 29.77
C THR A 43 -42.92 5.71 28.86
N PRO A 44 -43.13 6.47 27.75
CA PRO A 44 -42.05 6.91 26.87
C PRO A 44 -41.47 8.27 27.27
N HIS A 45 -40.15 8.37 27.10
CA HIS A 45 -39.27 9.56 27.09
C HIS A 45 -38.70 10.05 28.42
N MET A 46 -37.61 9.41 28.86
CA MET A 46 -36.57 10.03 29.68
C MET A 46 -35.19 9.56 29.17
N GLY A 47 -34.57 10.37 28.31
CA GLY A 47 -33.10 10.38 28.11
C GLY A 47 -32.41 9.05 27.81
N GLU A 48 -32.93 8.23 26.89
CA GLU A 48 -32.19 7.07 26.40
C GLU A 48 -31.02 7.54 25.52
N TYR A 49 -29.85 7.72 26.12
CA TYR A 49 -28.60 7.75 25.37
C TYR A 49 -28.23 6.32 25.04
N THR A 50 -28.24 5.96 23.76
CA THR A 50 -27.52 4.76 23.32
C THR A 50 -26.05 5.12 23.28
N LEU A 51 -25.27 4.60 24.22
CA LEU A 51 -23.83 4.70 24.18
C LEU A 51 -23.36 3.99 22.88
N GLY A 52 -22.99 4.75 21.84
CA GLY A 52 -22.29 4.24 20.64
C GLY A 52 -20.76 4.29 20.84
N ARG A 53 -20.01 3.28 20.37
CA ARG A 53 -18.54 3.06 20.54
C ARG A 53 -17.76 4.22 21.19
N HIS A 54 -17.21 3.98 22.39
CA HIS A 54 -16.58 5.00 23.27
C HIS A 54 -15.06 5.00 23.22
N ASP A 55 -14.48 4.07 22.46
CA ASP A 55 -13.07 3.72 22.47
C ASP A 55 -12.46 3.78 21.06
N ILE A 56 -13.05 4.56 20.16
CA ILE A 56 -12.44 4.81 18.85
C ILE A 56 -11.52 6.03 18.98
N ASP A 57 -10.24 5.81 18.71
CA ASP A 57 -9.27 6.87 18.48
C ASP A 57 -9.80 7.86 17.42
N PHE A 58 -9.82 9.16 17.71
CA PHE A 58 -10.47 10.16 16.84
C PHE A 58 -9.87 10.14 15.41
N VAL A 59 -8.57 9.90 15.31
CA VAL A 59 -7.87 9.80 14.02
C VAL A 59 -8.32 8.54 13.26
N GLU A 60 -8.45 7.41 13.95
CA GLU A 60 -9.02 6.18 13.38
C GLU A 60 -10.46 6.39 12.88
N TYR A 61 -11.30 7.11 13.63
CA TYR A 61 -12.66 7.47 13.20
C TYR A 61 -12.66 8.30 11.90
N LEU A 62 -11.77 9.27 11.77
CA LEU A 62 -11.67 10.08 10.55
C LEU A 62 -11.27 9.23 9.33
N HIS A 63 -10.32 8.30 9.49
CA HIS A 63 -9.97 7.34 8.43
C HIS A 63 -11.12 6.39 8.09
N GLU A 64 -11.94 5.97 9.06
CA GLU A 64 -13.15 5.19 8.81
C GLU A 64 -14.16 5.94 7.94
N LEU A 65 -14.25 7.27 8.09
CA LEU A 65 -15.04 8.15 7.24
C LEU A 65 -14.37 8.46 5.89
N GLY A 66 -13.12 8.03 5.69
CA GLY A 66 -12.33 8.33 4.50
C GLY A 66 -11.83 9.77 4.45
N ILE A 67 -11.71 10.41 5.62
CA ILE A 67 -11.15 11.74 5.79
C ILE A 67 -9.63 11.59 5.93
N ARG A 68 -8.89 12.27 5.07
CA ARG A 68 -7.43 12.28 5.09
C ARG A 68 -6.92 13.16 6.24
N ILE A 69 -5.87 12.68 6.90
CA ILE A 69 -5.11 13.42 7.90
C ILE A 69 -3.84 13.97 7.25
N VAL A 70 -3.66 15.29 7.29
CA VAL A 70 -2.42 15.94 6.87
C VAL A 70 -1.69 16.41 8.12
N PRO A 71 -0.56 15.78 8.49
CA PRO A 71 0.16 16.17 9.69
C PRO A 71 0.83 17.55 9.53
N VAL A 72 0.72 18.37 10.58
CA VAL A 72 1.35 19.69 10.67
C VAL A 72 1.97 19.83 12.07
N GLU A 73 3.28 19.74 12.16
CA GLU A 73 4.03 19.85 13.43
C GLU A 73 4.86 21.13 13.49
N THR A 74 5.21 21.72 12.35
CA THR A 74 6.05 22.92 12.30
C THR A 74 5.33 24.09 11.65
N THR A 75 5.71 25.31 12.05
CA THR A 75 5.24 26.54 11.39
C THR A 75 5.62 26.57 9.91
N ALA A 76 6.74 25.94 9.53
CA ALA A 76 7.14 25.78 8.14
C ALA A 76 6.18 24.86 7.35
N GLU A 77 5.71 23.77 7.96
CA GLU A 77 4.67 22.91 7.37
C GLU A 77 3.35 23.65 7.22
N LEU A 78 2.95 24.41 8.25
CA LEU A 78 1.73 25.22 8.21
C LEU A 78 1.78 26.26 7.09
N HIS A 79 2.89 26.98 6.94
CA HIS A 79 3.04 27.95 5.85
C HIS A 79 3.08 27.32 4.46
N ARG A 80 3.51 26.05 4.33
CA ARG A 80 3.41 25.32 3.05
C ARG A 80 1.96 24.98 2.68
N MET A 81 1.04 25.00 3.64
CA MET A 81 -0.40 24.86 3.39
C MET A 81 -1.09 26.19 3.06
N GLU A 82 -0.34 27.30 2.98
CA GLU A 82 -0.83 28.58 2.47
C GLU A 82 -0.25 28.81 1.06
N PRO A 83 -1.08 28.82 -0.01
CA PRO A 83 -2.54 28.84 -0.02
C PRO A 83 -3.17 27.47 0.27
N LEU A 84 -4.47 27.46 0.65
CA LEU A 84 -5.33 26.33 1.09
C LEU A 84 -5.46 25.15 0.09
N THR A 85 -4.41 24.75 -0.60
CA THR A 85 -4.36 23.60 -1.50
C THR A 85 -3.99 22.35 -0.70
N VAL A 86 -4.89 21.37 -0.68
CA VAL A 86 -4.58 20.05 -0.15
C VAL A 86 -3.53 19.41 -1.06
N PRO A 87 -2.36 18.98 -0.54
CA PRO A 87 -1.31 18.43 -1.37
C PRO A 87 -1.72 17.10 -1.99
N ILE A 88 -1.26 16.82 -3.21
CA ILE A 88 -1.41 15.49 -3.82
C ILE A 88 -0.69 14.47 -2.91
N GLN A 89 -1.33 13.33 -2.69
CA GLN A 89 -0.78 12.26 -1.85
C GLN A 89 -0.01 11.27 -2.72
N GLN A 90 1.19 10.88 -2.26
CA GLN A 90 1.95 9.81 -2.89
C GLN A 90 1.40 8.43 -2.49
N SER A 91 0.99 8.29 -1.24
CA SER A 91 0.52 7.06 -0.62
C SER A 91 -0.81 7.28 0.12
N THR A 92 -1.40 6.22 0.65
CA THR A 92 -2.70 6.23 1.34
C THR A 92 -2.65 5.31 2.56
N ASN A 93 -3.52 5.59 3.53
CA ASN A 93 -3.82 4.73 4.68
C ASN A 93 -4.82 3.60 4.31
N HIS A 94 -5.47 3.69 3.15
CA HIS A 94 -6.60 2.84 2.78
C HIS A 94 -6.18 1.79 1.75
N LEU A 95 -6.28 0.51 2.11
CA LEU A 95 -5.66 -0.58 1.37
C LEU A 95 -6.64 -1.71 1.08
N LEU A 96 -6.36 -2.49 0.04
CA LEU A 96 -7.00 -3.76 -0.26
C LEU A 96 -5.95 -4.87 -0.29
N MET A 97 -6.25 -5.98 0.38
CA MET A 97 -5.40 -7.17 0.39
C MET A 97 -6.24 -8.43 0.18
N VAL A 98 -5.61 -9.50 -0.32
CA VAL A 98 -6.29 -10.77 -0.58
C VAL A 98 -5.51 -11.90 0.09
N ALA A 99 -6.14 -12.57 1.05
CA ALA A 99 -5.55 -13.69 1.76
C ALA A 99 -5.29 -14.88 0.81
N PRO A 100 -4.11 -15.54 0.91
CA PRO A 100 -3.71 -16.63 0.03
C PRO A 100 -4.38 -17.99 0.37
N THR A 101 -5.70 -18.03 0.59
CA THR A 101 -6.45 -19.22 1.06
C THR A 101 -6.46 -20.43 0.12
N ALA A 102 -6.25 -20.25 -1.18
CA ALA A 102 -6.10 -21.33 -2.16
C ALA A 102 -4.78 -21.23 -2.97
N PHE A 103 -3.73 -20.70 -2.35
CA PHE A 103 -2.45 -20.42 -3.03
C PHE A 103 -1.83 -21.69 -3.62
N GLU A 104 -1.32 -21.57 -4.84
CA GLU A 104 -0.68 -22.62 -5.63
C GLU A 104 0.39 -21.99 -6.53
N PRO A 105 1.39 -22.76 -6.98
CA PRO A 105 2.36 -22.27 -7.96
C PRO A 105 1.67 -21.92 -9.29
N ASN A 106 1.90 -20.73 -9.81
CA ASN A 106 1.30 -20.29 -11.07
C ASN A 106 2.20 -20.60 -12.28
N LEU A 107 1.96 -21.73 -12.95
CA LEU A 107 2.72 -22.13 -14.13
C LEU A 107 2.58 -21.17 -15.33
N TYR A 108 1.47 -20.44 -15.45
CA TYR A 108 1.31 -19.44 -16.51
C TYR A 108 2.23 -18.24 -16.28
N ALA A 109 2.31 -17.76 -15.04
CA ALA A 109 3.13 -16.61 -14.68
C ALA A 109 4.62 -16.97 -14.57
N ALA A 110 4.98 -18.21 -14.23
CA ALA A 110 6.36 -18.65 -14.13
C ALA A 110 7.14 -18.60 -15.45
N HIS A 111 6.45 -18.49 -16.60
CA HIS A 111 7.10 -18.38 -17.92
C HIS A 111 7.92 -17.09 -18.09
N ASP A 112 7.46 -15.99 -17.49
CA ASP A 112 8.08 -14.66 -17.61
C ASP A 112 8.37 -13.98 -16.27
N ASN A 113 7.88 -14.52 -15.14
CA ASN A 113 8.29 -14.11 -13.82
C ASN A 113 9.47 -14.97 -13.31
N TYR A 114 10.69 -14.53 -13.61
CA TYR A 114 11.92 -15.24 -13.21
C TYR A 114 12.29 -15.11 -11.72
N PHE A 115 11.46 -14.44 -10.92
CA PHE A 115 11.59 -14.42 -9.46
C PHE A 115 10.88 -15.63 -8.81
N MET A 116 9.95 -16.28 -9.53
CA MET A 116 9.31 -17.50 -9.06
C MET A 116 10.34 -18.65 -9.03
N ARG A 117 10.35 -19.38 -7.91
CA ARG A 117 11.19 -20.55 -7.67
C ARG A 117 10.33 -21.81 -7.61
N ASP A 118 10.96 -22.93 -7.94
CA ASP A 118 10.32 -24.25 -7.81
C ASP A 118 9.91 -24.50 -6.35
N PRO A 119 8.63 -24.80 -6.06
CA PRO A 119 8.18 -25.12 -4.71
C PRO A 119 9.00 -26.21 -4.02
N ASP A 120 9.44 -27.24 -4.73
CA ASP A 120 10.27 -28.31 -4.14
C ASP A 120 11.63 -27.77 -3.69
N SER A 121 12.19 -26.78 -4.40
CA SER A 121 13.42 -26.10 -3.96
C SER A 121 13.21 -25.31 -2.66
N VAL A 122 12.10 -24.58 -2.55
CA VAL A 122 11.74 -23.78 -1.36
C VAL A 122 11.45 -24.68 -0.16
N LEU A 123 10.84 -25.84 -0.40
CA LEU A 123 10.57 -26.86 0.63
C LEU A 123 11.83 -27.50 1.20
N SER A 124 12.94 -27.48 0.46
CA SER A 124 14.20 -28.16 0.83
C SER A 124 15.21 -27.29 1.59
N GLU A 125 14.91 -26.01 1.84
CA GLU A 125 15.85 -25.08 2.49
C GLU A 125 16.00 -25.34 4.02
N PRO A 126 17.23 -25.36 4.56
CA PRO A 126 17.54 -25.85 5.92
C PRO A 126 17.13 -24.94 7.08
N ASN A 127 16.55 -23.76 6.84
CA ASN A 127 16.23 -22.75 7.87
C ASN A 127 14.72 -22.59 8.14
N ARG A 128 13.97 -23.69 8.01
CA ARG A 128 12.55 -23.72 8.35
C ARG A 128 12.37 -23.86 9.86
N LEU A 129 11.44 -23.07 10.42
CA LEU A 129 10.84 -23.38 11.71
C LEU A 129 9.98 -24.64 11.51
N ASP A 130 10.62 -25.80 11.42
CA ASP A 130 9.93 -27.10 11.34
C ASP A 130 9.43 -27.45 12.74
N SER A 131 8.29 -26.87 13.12
CA SER A 131 7.54 -27.30 14.30
C SER A 131 6.41 -28.26 13.95
N VAL A 132 6.62 -29.19 13.01
CA VAL A 132 5.89 -30.48 12.99
C VAL A 132 6.78 -31.55 12.36
N ALA A 133 7.35 -32.42 13.19
CA ALA A 133 7.95 -33.66 12.75
C ALA A 133 6.85 -34.58 12.19
N ASP A 134 6.68 -34.60 10.87
CA ASP A 134 5.91 -35.65 10.19
C ASP A 134 6.90 -36.63 9.55
N THR A 135 7.02 -37.82 10.15
CA THR A 135 7.99 -38.87 9.82
C THR A 135 7.54 -39.75 8.64
N GLY A 136 7.03 -39.13 7.58
CA GLY A 136 6.67 -39.81 6.34
C GLY A 136 6.85 -38.93 5.12
N THR A 137 7.26 -39.50 3.99
CA THR A 137 7.32 -38.78 2.70
C THR A 137 5.95 -38.18 2.39
N PRO A 138 5.76 -36.85 2.41
CA PRO A 138 4.44 -36.27 2.22
C PRO A 138 4.04 -36.45 0.75
N GLY A 139 2.85 -37.00 0.49
CA GLY A 139 2.24 -36.96 -0.84
C GLY A 139 2.04 -35.52 -1.31
N THR A 140 1.86 -35.30 -2.62
CA THR A 140 1.72 -33.96 -3.23
C THR A 140 0.64 -33.10 -2.58
N GLU A 141 -0.49 -33.69 -2.16
CA GLU A 141 -1.57 -32.98 -1.46
C GLU A 141 -1.16 -32.48 -0.06
N ASN A 142 -0.35 -33.25 0.67
CA ASN A 142 0.17 -32.87 1.98
C ASN A 142 1.19 -31.73 1.85
N LYS A 143 2.05 -31.77 0.82
CA LYS A 143 3.01 -30.69 0.52
C LYS A 143 2.30 -29.37 0.23
N MET A 144 1.29 -29.38 -0.64
CA MET A 144 0.55 -28.15 -0.99
C MET A 144 -0.23 -27.60 0.19
N SER A 145 -0.77 -28.46 1.05
CA SER A 145 -1.43 -28.03 2.28
C SER A 145 -0.44 -27.37 3.26
N SER A 146 0.80 -27.86 3.34
CA SER A 146 1.87 -27.24 4.14
C SER A 146 2.25 -25.85 3.61
N ILE A 147 2.48 -25.72 2.29
CA ILE A 147 2.76 -24.43 1.65
C ILE A 147 1.64 -23.43 1.93
N ARG A 148 0.37 -23.84 1.77
CA ARG A 148 -0.78 -22.96 2.03
C ARG A 148 -0.84 -22.46 3.45
N ARG A 149 -0.58 -23.33 4.43
CA ARG A 149 -0.51 -22.91 5.84
C ARG A 149 0.59 -21.88 6.04
N GLN A 150 1.78 -22.16 5.52
CA GLN A 150 2.93 -21.25 5.63
C GLN A 150 2.65 -19.87 5.03
N VAL A 151 2.13 -19.79 3.80
CA VAL A 151 1.80 -18.49 3.18
C VAL A 151 0.66 -17.76 3.88
N LEU A 152 -0.29 -18.49 4.49
CA LEU A 152 -1.35 -17.86 5.29
C LEU A 152 -0.80 -17.26 6.58
N ASP A 153 0.13 -17.95 7.26
CA ASP A 153 0.80 -17.43 8.45
C ASP A 153 1.66 -16.20 8.10
N GLU A 154 2.46 -16.28 7.03
CA GLU A 154 3.24 -15.15 6.49
C GLU A 154 2.35 -13.94 6.16
N PHE A 155 1.26 -14.16 5.43
CA PHE A 155 0.30 -13.11 5.09
C PHE A 155 -0.38 -12.53 6.34
N ALA A 156 -0.76 -13.36 7.32
CA ALA A 156 -1.38 -12.90 8.55
C ALA A 156 -0.42 -12.02 9.36
N GLN A 157 0.88 -12.32 9.36
CA GLN A 157 1.90 -11.46 9.97
C GLN A 157 2.03 -10.12 9.24
N LEU A 158 2.08 -10.13 7.90
CA LEU A 158 2.09 -8.90 7.11
C LEU A 158 0.84 -8.04 7.39
N TYR A 159 -0.34 -8.65 7.35
CA TYR A 159 -1.61 -8.00 7.66
C TYR A 159 -1.61 -7.41 9.08
N TYR A 160 -1.13 -8.16 10.07
CA TYR A 160 -1.01 -7.68 11.45
C TYR A 160 -0.13 -6.44 11.55
N GLN A 161 1.06 -6.45 10.91
CA GLN A 161 1.95 -5.30 10.91
C GLN A 161 1.31 -4.06 10.24
N ILE A 162 0.63 -4.25 9.11
CA ILE A 162 -0.07 -3.17 8.41
C ILE A 162 -1.19 -2.57 9.27
N VAL A 163 -2.02 -3.39 9.91
CA VAL A 163 -3.15 -2.88 10.69
C VAL A 163 -2.69 -2.31 12.04
N GLN A 164 -1.81 -3.02 12.76
CA GLN A 164 -1.48 -2.67 14.14
C GLN A 164 -0.35 -1.64 14.24
N ARG A 165 0.69 -1.79 13.43
CA ARG A 165 1.88 -0.91 13.50
C ARG A 165 1.72 0.32 12.62
N ILE A 166 1.27 0.15 11.37
CA ILE A 166 1.01 1.30 10.48
C ILE A 166 -0.31 1.99 10.84
N GLY A 167 -1.33 1.22 11.26
CA GLY A 167 -2.67 1.76 11.48
C GLY A 167 -3.46 1.93 10.19
N ALA A 168 -3.12 1.16 9.15
CA ALA A 168 -3.79 1.23 7.85
C ALA A 168 -5.14 0.53 7.87
N ARG A 169 -6.12 1.10 7.18
CA ARG A 169 -7.44 0.49 6.98
C ARG A 169 -7.38 -0.51 5.84
N VAL A 170 -7.54 -1.80 6.13
CA VAL A 170 -7.47 -2.86 5.11
C VAL A 170 -8.86 -3.43 4.80
N HIS A 171 -9.23 -3.47 3.52
CA HIS A 171 -10.30 -4.34 3.02
C HIS A 171 -9.72 -5.69 2.66
N LEU A 172 -9.97 -6.67 3.52
CA LEU A 172 -9.47 -8.02 3.34
C LEU A 172 -10.48 -8.88 2.58
N PHE A 173 -9.99 -9.56 1.55
CA PHE A 173 -10.72 -10.58 0.82
C PHE A 173 -10.01 -11.93 0.91
N THR A 174 -10.69 -13.00 0.54
CA THR A 174 -10.11 -14.35 0.43
C THR A 174 -10.19 -14.83 -1.01
N HIS A 175 -9.42 -15.87 -1.34
CA HIS A 175 -9.52 -16.55 -2.63
C HIS A 175 -9.67 -18.06 -2.46
N ASP A 176 -10.68 -18.63 -3.08
CA ASP A 176 -10.93 -20.07 -3.08
C ASP A 176 -10.43 -20.76 -4.35
N LYS A 177 -10.26 -22.09 -4.30
CA LYS A 177 -9.77 -22.90 -5.42
C LYS A 177 -10.59 -22.74 -6.71
N TYR A 178 -11.91 -22.57 -6.59
CA TYR A 178 -12.79 -22.47 -7.77
C TYR A 178 -12.56 -21.18 -8.58
N HIS A 179 -11.85 -20.19 -8.03
CA HIS A 179 -11.47 -18.99 -8.79
C HIS A 179 -10.41 -19.29 -9.86
N ASP A 180 -9.62 -20.35 -9.69
CA ASP A 180 -8.51 -20.71 -10.60
C ASP A 180 -7.58 -19.52 -10.89
N ALA A 181 -7.18 -18.83 -9.80
CA ALA A 181 -6.43 -17.58 -9.79
C ALA A 181 -5.38 -17.58 -8.63
N PRO A 182 -4.32 -18.40 -8.73
CA PRO A 182 -3.37 -18.63 -7.65
C PRO A 182 -2.61 -17.37 -7.17
N ASP A 183 -2.41 -16.40 -8.06
CA ASP A 183 -1.72 -15.13 -7.78
C ASP A 183 -2.66 -14.06 -7.22
N SER A 184 -3.88 -14.41 -6.79
CA SER A 184 -4.85 -13.46 -6.22
C SER A 184 -4.32 -12.67 -5.03
N VAL A 185 -3.29 -13.17 -4.35
CA VAL A 185 -2.56 -12.48 -3.27
C VAL A 185 -1.91 -11.16 -3.73
N PHE A 186 -1.75 -10.95 -5.05
CA PHE A 186 -1.16 -9.75 -5.64
C PHE A 186 -2.20 -8.85 -6.35
N PRO A 187 -3.10 -8.18 -5.61
CA PRO A 187 -4.23 -7.45 -6.20
C PRO A 187 -3.83 -6.18 -6.97
N ASN A 188 -2.62 -5.67 -6.77
CA ASN A 188 -2.17 -4.38 -7.31
C ASN A 188 -2.00 -4.37 -8.84
N ASN A 189 -2.04 -5.54 -9.49
CA ASN A 189 -1.75 -5.65 -10.91
C ASN A 189 -2.96 -5.44 -11.82
N TRP A 190 -4.18 -5.70 -11.33
CA TRP A 190 -5.36 -5.66 -12.19
C TRP A 190 -6.19 -4.38 -12.07
N PHE A 191 -5.93 -3.54 -11.06
CA PHE A 191 -6.52 -2.21 -10.94
C PHE A 191 -5.60 -1.20 -10.26
N SER A 192 -5.98 0.08 -10.39
CA SER A 192 -5.46 1.18 -9.57
C SER A 192 -6.57 2.19 -9.34
N THR A 193 -6.39 3.00 -8.31
CA THR A 193 -7.31 4.08 -7.96
C THR A 193 -6.54 5.40 -7.92
N HIS A 194 -7.24 6.49 -8.19
CA HIS A 194 -6.67 7.83 -8.33
C HIS A 194 -7.65 8.87 -7.78
N THR A 195 -7.12 9.92 -7.14
CA THR A 195 -7.94 10.99 -6.57
C THR A 195 -8.26 12.09 -7.59
N ASP A 196 -9.24 12.91 -7.26
CA ASP A 196 -9.54 14.15 -7.98
C ASP A 196 -8.41 15.18 -7.92
N LEU A 197 -7.72 15.30 -6.79
CA LEU A 197 -6.52 16.14 -6.67
C LEU A 197 -5.38 15.66 -7.56
N GLU A 198 -5.28 14.35 -7.78
CA GLU A 198 -4.26 13.73 -8.62
C GLU A 198 -4.60 13.89 -10.10
N VAL A 199 -5.74 13.35 -10.56
CA VAL A 199 -6.08 13.22 -11.99
C VAL A 199 -7.27 14.07 -12.44
N GLY A 200 -7.81 14.94 -11.57
CA GLY A 200 -8.98 15.79 -11.82
C GLY A 200 -10.31 15.16 -11.40
N GLU A 201 -10.40 13.82 -11.38
CA GLU A 201 -11.60 13.08 -10.99
C GLU A 201 -11.25 11.79 -10.23
N CYS A 202 -12.06 11.39 -9.26
CA CYS A 202 -11.88 10.10 -8.58
C CYS A 202 -12.07 8.93 -9.55
N THR A 203 -10.97 8.25 -9.89
CA THR A 203 -10.90 7.33 -11.03
C THR A 203 -10.46 5.93 -10.62
N LEU A 204 -11.14 4.91 -11.14
CA LEU A 204 -10.73 3.51 -11.12
C LEU A 204 -10.21 3.12 -12.51
N VAL A 205 -9.04 2.49 -12.58
CA VAL A 205 -8.51 1.93 -13.83
C VAL A 205 -8.49 0.42 -13.71
N LEU A 206 -9.02 -0.28 -14.72
CA LEU A 206 -8.94 -1.74 -14.84
C LEU A 206 -7.95 -2.11 -15.94
N TYR A 207 -7.04 -3.03 -15.64
CA TYR A 207 -5.87 -3.30 -16.45
C TYR A 207 -5.93 -4.64 -17.19
N PRO A 208 -5.42 -4.72 -18.43
CA PRO A 208 -5.29 -5.95 -19.18
C PRO A 208 -4.13 -6.80 -18.64
N MET A 209 -4.42 -8.06 -18.33
CA MET A 209 -3.45 -8.98 -17.73
C MET A 209 -2.97 -10.00 -18.76
N LYS A 210 -1.66 -10.27 -18.80
CA LYS A 210 -1.08 -11.17 -19.81
C LYS A 210 -1.59 -12.60 -19.61
N SER A 211 -1.39 -13.13 -18.41
CA SER A 211 -1.72 -14.51 -18.05
C SER A 211 -3.24 -14.72 -17.95
N PRO A 212 -3.83 -15.70 -18.66
CA PRO A 212 -5.28 -15.90 -18.67
C PRO A 212 -5.90 -16.18 -17.30
N ASN A 213 -5.21 -16.92 -16.43
CA ASN A 213 -5.70 -17.20 -15.08
C ASN A 213 -5.70 -15.95 -14.19
N ARG A 214 -4.71 -15.06 -14.36
CA ARG A 214 -4.65 -13.78 -13.65
C ARG A 214 -5.80 -12.83 -14.01
N ARG A 215 -6.38 -12.95 -15.20
CA ARG A 215 -7.60 -12.20 -15.59
C ARG A 215 -8.79 -12.49 -14.68
N ARG A 216 -8.84 -13.68 -14.07
CA ARG A 216 -9.89 -14.12 -13.15
C ARG A 216 -9.75 -13.52 -11.75
N GLU A 217 -8.62 -12.87 -11.44
CA GLU A 217 -8.44 -12.09 -10.21
C GLU A 217 -9.40 -10.90 -10.16
N ARG A 218 -9.87 -10.41 -11.31
CA ARG A 218 -10.92 -9.38 -11.41
C ARG A 218 -12.29 -9.98 -11.12
N ARG A 219 -12.64 -10.06 -9.84
CA ARG A 219 -13.88 -10.68 -9.36
C ARG A 219 -15.00 -9.66 -9.10
N PRO A 220 -16.28 -10.01 -9.36
CA PRO A 220 -17.42 -9.11 -9.18
C PRO A 220 -17.57 -8.54 -7.75
N GLU A 221 -17.23 -9.32 -6.72
CA GLU A 221 -17.29 -8.90 -5.32
C GLU A 221 -16.33 -7.74 -5.02
N PHE A 222 -15.16 -7.69 -5.66
CA PHE A 222 -14.23 -6.57 -5.52
C PHE A 222 -14.83 -5.31 -6.13
N LEU A 223 -15.36 -5.41 -7.35
CA LEU A 223 -15.97 -4.28 -8.05
C LEU A 223 -17.20 -3.76 -7.29
N SER A 224 -18.01 -4.66 -6.73
CA SER A 224 -19.14 -4.30 -5.86
C SER A 224 -18.67 -3.54 -4.62
N ARG A 225 -17.58 -3.99 -3.98
CA ARG A 225 -17.00 -3.29 -2.83
C ARG A 225 -16.44 -1.91 -3.20
N LEU A 226 -15.64 -1.81 -4.26
CA LEU A 226 -15.10 -0.53 -4.76
C LEU A 226 -16.24 0.45 -5.10
N HIS A 227 -17.29 -0.04 -5.77
CA HIS A 227 -18.48 0.75 -6.06
C HIS A 227 -19.25 1.17 -4.80
N SER A 228 -19.26 0.35 -3.74
CA SER A 228 -19.89 0.68 -2.45
C SER A 228 -19.30 1.91 -1.76
N PHE A 229 -18.05 2.27 -2.07
CA PHE A 229 -17.43 3.48 -1.54
C PHE A 229 -18.04 4.76 -2.10
N ARG A 230 -18.77 4.69 -3.23
CA ARG A 230 -19.38 5.83 -3.93
C ARG A 230 -18.36 6.97 -4.22
N ARG A 231 -17.07 6.64 -4.25
CA ARG A 231 -15.95 7.57 -4.43
C ARG A 231 -15.50 7.62 -5.89
N TYR A 232 -15.31 6.46 -6.52
CA TYR A 232 -14.81 6.37 -7.89
C TYR A 232 -15.95 6.66 -8.88
N THR A 233 -15.96 7.87 -9.43
CA THR A 233 -16.99 8.35 -10.34
C THR A 233 -16.68 8.02 -11.80
N HIS A 234 -15.41 7.74 -12.10
CA HIS A 234 -14.94 7.40 -13.44
C HIS A 234 -14.23 6.04 -13.46
N VAL A 235 -14.47 5.28 -14.53
CA VAL A 235 -13.82 3.98 -14.74
C VAL A 235 -13.18 3.95 -16.12
N TYR A 236 -11.87 3.81 -16.18
CA TYR A 236 -11.14 3.49 -17.41
C TYR A 236 -10.91 1.97 -17.48
N ASP A 237 -11.70 1.30 -18.30
CA ASP A 237 -11.58 -0.14 -18.53
C ASP A 237 -10.68 -0.42 -19.74
N LEU A 238 -9.43 -0.79 -19.46
CA LEU A 238 -8.44 -1.18 -20.46
C LEU A 238 -8.42 -2.70 -20.72
N THR A 239 -9.27 -3.48 -20.05
CA THR A 239 -9.22 -4.95 -20.12
C THR A 239 -9.46 -5.48 -21.53
N ARG A 240 -10.19 -4.74 -22.38
CA ARG A 240 -10.44 -5.14 -23.78
C ARG A 240 -9.16 -5.33 -24.61
N GLU A 241 -8.06 -4.68 -24.23
CA GLU A 241 -6.78 -4.82 -24.91
C GLU A 241 -6.23 -6.25 -24.84
N GLU A 242 -6.58 -7.03 -23.80
CA GLU A 242 -6.09 -8.40 -23.58
C GLU A 242 -6.72 -9.46 -24.51
N ILE A 243 -7.83 -9.11 -25.18
CA ILE A 243 -8.55 -9.96 -26.15
C ILE A 243 -8.59 -9.35 -27.56
N SER A 244 -7.85 -8.26 -27.78
CA SER A 244 -7.78 -7.62 -29.10
C SER A 244 -7.01 -8.49 -30.11
N LYS A 245 -7.10 -8.16 -31.41
CA LYS A 245 -6.36 -8.90 -32.46
C LYS A 245 -4.84 -8.91 -32.25
N THR A 246 -4.31 -7.90 -31.57
CA THR A 246 -2.90 -7.79 -31.20
C THR A 246 -2.85 -7.40 -29.73
N PRO A 247 -2.94 -8.39 -28.82
CA PRO A 247 -3.08 -8.14 -27.39
C PRO A 247 -1.98 -7.23 -26.86
N ARG A 248 -2.36 -6.31 -25.98
CA ARG A 248 -1.46 -5.44 -25.23
C ARG A 248 -1.77 -5.59 -23.75
N TYR A 249 -0.73 -5.52 -22.94
CA TYR A 249 -0.81 -5.74 -21.49
C TYR A 249 -0.19 -4.57 -20.76
N LEU A 250 -0.72 -4.28 -19.57
CA LEU A 250 -0.23 -3.23 -18.69
C LEU A 250 -0.69 -3.59 -17.29
N GLU A 251 0.06 -4.39 -16.55
CA GLU A 251 -0.33 -4.99 -15.26
C GLU A 251 -0.24 -4.00 -14.08
N GLY A 252 -1.04 -2.92 -14.16
CA GLY A 252 -1.33 -1.99 -13.07
C GLY A 252 -0.09 -1.37 -12.43
N THR A 253 -0.09 -1.24 -11.10
CA THR A 253 1.06 -0.68 -10.36
C THR A 253 2.24 -1.65 -10.27
N GLY A 254 2.13 -2.86 -10.85
CA GLY A 254 3.28 -3.70 -11.16
C GLY A 254 4.09 -3.14 -12.32
N SER A 255 3.39 -2.72 -13.38
CA SER A 255 4.00 -2.15 -14.58
C SER A 255 4.33 -0.66 -14.42
N LEU A 256 3.44 0.10 -13.78
CA LEU A 256 3.55 1.55 -13.62
C LEU A 256 3.94 1.90 -12.18
N VAL A 257 5.17 2.33 -11.97
CA VAL A 257 5.57 2.94 -10.69
C VAL A 257 5.33 4.44 -10.80
N LEU A 258 4.42 4.96 -9.96
CA LEU A 258 3.89 6.31 -10.08
C LEU A 258 4.54 7.25 -9.06
N ASP A 259 5.15 8.33 -9.55
CA ASP A 259 5.35 9.56 -8.79
C ASP A 259 4.08 10.40 -8.95
N ARG A 260 3.17 10.27 -7.99
CA ARG A 260 1.85 10.89 -8.06
C ARG A 260 1.93 12.39 -7.83
N ILE A 261 2.84 12.82 -6.96
CA ILE A 261 3.06 14.22 -6.62
C ILE A 261 3.51 15.00 -7.86
N HIS A 262 4.46 14.44 -8.62
CA HIS A 262 5.02 15.10 -9.81
C HIS A 262 4.42 14.64 -11.14
N ARG A 263 3.48 13.69 -11.10
CA ARG A 263 2.73 13.19 -12.26
C ARG A 263 3.63 12.49 -13.28
N ILE A 264 4.55 11.65 -12.79
CA ILE A 264 5.48 10.89 -13.62
C ILE A 264 5.25 9.39 -13.40
N ALA A 265 5.19 8.64 -14.49
CA ALA A 265 5.05 7.20 -14.49
C ALA A 265 6.31 6.55 -15.06
N TYR A 266 7.00 5.76 -14.24
CA TYR A 266 8.16 4.99 -14.63
C TYR A 266 7.72 3.58 -15.03
N MET A 267 8.21 3.10 -16.18
CA MET A 267 7.80 1.79 -16.71
C MET A 267 8.96 1.07 -17.40
N ALA A 268 9.39 -0.05 -16.83
CA ALA A 268 10.20 -1.04 -17.51
C ALA A 268 9.36 -1.76 -18.58
N ILE A 269 9.86 -1.79 -19.82
CA ILE A 269 9.23 -2.47 -20.95
C ILE A 269 9.40 -3.99 -20.79
N SER A 270 8.31 -4.72 -20.89
CA SER A 270 8.29 -6.19 -20.74
C SER A 270 7.12 -6.81 -21.49
N GLU A 271 6.98 -8.14 -21.43
CA GLU A 271 5.81 -8.85 -21.94
C GLU A 271 4.50 -8.48 -21.22
N ARG A 272 4.57 -7.80 -20.07
CA ARG A 272 3.44 -7.38 -19.24
C ARG A 272 3.23 -5.86 -19.26
N SER A 273 4.12 -5.12 -19.92
CA SER A 273 4.17 -3.64 -19.93
C SER A 273 4.34 -3.11 -21.37
N ASP A 274 3.23 -2.94 -22.09
CA ASP A 274 3.25 -2.41 -23.47
C ASP A 274 3.41 -0.88 -23.49
N PRO A 275 4.47 -0.34 -24.13
CA PRO A 275 4.74 1.10 -24.11
C PRO A 275 3.73 1.93 -24.91
N LYS A 276 3.00 1.35 -25.87
CA LYS A 276 1.95 2.10 -26.59
C LYS A 276 0.72 2.25 -25.71
N LEU A 277 0.32 1.19 -25.02
CA LEU A 277 -0.79 1.24 -24.08
C LEU A 277 -0.47 2.16 -22.89
N ALA A 278 0.74 2.09 -22.34
CA ALA A 278 1.20 2.98 -21.29
C ALA A 278 1.20 4.47 -21.70
N ARG A 279 1.59 4.80 -22.94
CA ARG A 279 1.48 6.18 -23.45
C ARG A 279 0.04 6.66 -23.56
N THR A 280 -0.89 5.77 -23.91
CA THR A 280 -2.32 6.11 -23.94
C THR A 280 -2.84 6.33 -22.52
N TRP A 281 -2.49 5.43 -21.59
CA TRP A 281 -2.79 5.59 -20.17
C TRP A 281 -2.26 6.93 -19.64
N ALA A 282 -0.99 7.24 -19.87
CA ALA A 282 -0.37 8.47 -19.38
C ALA A 282 -1.06 9.73 -19.92
N ARG A 283 -1.44 9.73 -21.21
CA ARG A 283 -2.19 10.85 -21.80
C ARG A 283 -3.55 11.06 -21.14
N VAL A 284 -4.32 9.98 -20.92
CA VAL A 284 -5.66 10.04 -20.33
C VAL A 284 -5.58 10.41 -18.85
N MET A 285 -4.62 9.82 -18.15
CA MET A 285 -4.43 10.03 -16.72
C MET A 285 -3.67 11.31 -16.42
N GLY A 286 -3.12 12.01 -17.40
CA GLY A 286 -2.36 13.27 -17.26
C GLY A 286 -0.99 13.12 -16.61
N TYR A 287 -0.31 12.01 -16.90
CA TYR A 287 1.05 11.70 -16.47
C TYR A 287 2.07 11.90 -17.60
N GLU A 288 3.29 12.27 -17.25
CA GLU A 288 4.47 12.05 -18.08
C GLU A 288 4.90 10.59 -17.96
N LEU A 289 5.23 9.94 -19.08
CA LEU A 289 5.70 8.55 -19.08
C LEU A 289 7.19 8.50 -19.38
N ILE A 290 7.95 7.82 -18.54
CA ILE A 290 9.35 7.45 -18.75
C ILE A 290 9.42 5.93 -18.94
N PRO A 291 9.31 5.45 -20.19
CA PRO A 291 9.53 4.04 -20.51
C PRO A 291 11.03 3.76 -20.65
N PHE A 292 11.49 2.61 -20.17
CA PHE A 292 12.89 2.21 -20.26
C PHE A 292 13.05 0.69 -20.35
N HIS A 293 14.24 0.23 -20.68
CA HIS A 293 14.61 -1.17 -20.73
C HIS A 293 15.39 -1.54 -19.47
N ALA A 294 15.00 -2.64 -18.82
CA ALA A 294 15.71 -3.18 -17.68
C ALA A 294 15.81 -4.69 -17.76
N THR A 295 16.94 -5.24 -17.31
CA THR A 295 17.22 -6.67 -17.33
C THR A 295 17.52 -7.20 -15.94
N ASP A 296 17.41 -8.51 -15.76
CA ASP A 296 17.99 -9.23 -14.64
C ASP A 296 19.45 -9.63 -14.91
N ALA A 297 20.11 -10.28 -13.95
CA ALA A 297 21.52 -10.66 -14.06
C ALA A 297 21.82 -11.65 -15.22
N HIS A 298 20.79 -12.20 -15.85
CA HIS A 298 20.89 -13.10 -17.00
C HIS A 298 20.49 -12.42 -18.32
N GLY A 299 20.32 -11.09 -18.32
CA GLY A 299 19.94 -10.32 -19.51
C GLY A 299 18.47 -10.46 -19.90
N ARG A 300 17.62 -11.03 -19.03
CA ARG A 300 16.19 -11.21 -19.30
C ARG A 300 15.42 -9.96 -18.87
N PRO A 301 14.40 -9.51 -19.62
CA PRO A 301 13.61 -8.34 -19.23
C PRO A 301 13.01 -8.46 -17.84
N ILE A 302 13.06 -7.38 -17.05
CA ILE A 302 12.34 -7.29 -15.79
C ILE A 302 10.84 -7.25 -16.07
N TYR A 303 10.09 -8.20 -15.52
CA TYR A 303 8.68 -8.37 -15.86
C TYR A 303 7.79 -7.23 -15.34
N HIS A 304 8.06 -6.70 -14.14
CA HIS A 304 7.35 -5.58 -13.51
C HIS A 304 8.33 -4.55 -12.95
N THR A 305 8.09 -3.28 -13.23
CA THR A 305 8.90 -2.16 -12.75
C THR A 305 8.99 -2.12 -11.22
N ASN A 306 7.92 -2.48 -10.52
CA ASN A 306 7.86 -2.41 -9.06
C ASN A 306 8.76 -3.44 -8.34
N VAL A 307 9.42 -4.37 -9.03
CA VAL A 307 10.42 -5.25 -8.38
C VAL A 307 11.78 -4.57 -8.25
N MET A 308 12.00 -3.51 -9.03
CA MET A 308 13.27 -2.79 -9.12
C MET A 308 13.18 -1.32 -8.74
N MET A 309 11.96 -0.81 -8.51
CA MET A 309 11.73 0.60 -8.22
C MET A 309 10.53 0.80 -7.29
N CYS A 310 10.71 1.67 -6.28
CA CYS A 310 9.63 2.24 -5.47
C CYS A 310 9.82 3.75 -5.38
N ILE A 311 8.74 4.51 -5.58
CA ILE A 311 8.70 5.97 -5.37
C ILE A 311 7.87 6.24 -4.11
N GLY A 312 8.52 6.78 -3.08
CA GLY A 312 7.88 7.39 -1.92
C GLY A 312 7.76 8.90 -2.10
N SER A 313 7.23 9.58 -1.09
CA SER A 313 6.98 11.03 -1.10
C SER A 313 8.25 11.89 -1.12
N ARG A 314 9.38 11.32 -0.65
CA ARG A 314 10.69 11.99 -0.55
C ARG A 314 11.87 11.10 -0.90
N VAL A 315 11.71 9.79 -0.75
CA VAL A 315 12.78 8.81 -0.98
C VAL A 315 12.37 7.81 -2.05
N VAL A 316 13.34 7.37 -2.83
CA VAL A 316 13.16 6.45 -3.94
C VAL A 316 14.12 5.29 -3.77
N VAL A 317 13.62 4.07 -3.96
CA VAL A 317 14.47 2.89 -4.10
C VAL A 317 14.56 2.56 -5.59
N PHE A 318 15.77 2.43 -6.13
CA PHE A 318 15.96 2.17 -7.57
C PHE A 318 17.16 1.28 -7.86
N CYS A 319 16.94 0.18 -8.59
CA CYS A 319 18.02 -0.64 -9.13
C CYS A 319 18.58 -0.05 -10.42
N ALA A 320 19.40 1.00 -10.33
CA ALA A 320 19.95 1.68 -11.49
C ALA A 320 20.78 0.76 -12.41
N GLU A 321 21.47 -0.24 -11.84
CA GLU A 321 22.27 -1.19 -12.60
C GLU A 321 21.45 -2.17 -13.44
N SER A 322 20.13 -2.29 -13.22
CA SER A 322 19.25 -3.09 -14.08
C SER A 322 18.97 -2.41 -15.42
N VAL A 323 19.13 -1.09 -15.51
CA VAL A 323 18.98 -0.29 -16.74
C VAL A 323 20.32 -0.21 -17.46
N GLU A 324 20.56 -1.13 -18.39
CA GLU A 324 21.86 -1.25 -19.08
C GLU A 324 22.19 -0.03 -19.95
N ASP A 325 21.18 0.54 -20.63
CA ASP A 325 21.36 1.75 -21.42
C ASP A 325 21.69 2.95 -20.51
N LEU A 326 22.86 3.54 -20.71
CA LEU A 326 23.35 4.66 -19.89
C LEU A 326 22.49 5.91 -20.04
N HIS A 327 21.92 6.16 -21.22
CA HIS A 327 21.11 7.33 -21.46
C HIS A 327 19.75 7.22 -20.78
N GLU A 328 19.08 6.06 -20.87
CA GLU A 328 17.84 5.79 -20.13
C GLU A 328 18.08 5.89 -18.61
N ARG A 329 19.19 5.33 -18.11
CA ARG A 329 19.54 5.37 -16.68
C ARG A 329 19.76 6.78 -16.16
N GLU A 330 20.57 7.58 -16.86
CA GLU A 330 20.81 8.98 -16.45
C GLU A 330 19.53 9.81 -16.57
N THR A 331 18.70 9.58 -17.59
CA THR A 331 17.38 10.25 -17.72
C THR A 331 16.51 10.00 -16.49
N ILE A 332 16.44 8.75 -16.02
CA ILE A 332 15.69 8.40 -14.81
C ILE A 332 16.29 9.08 -13.58
N LEU A 333 17.61 8.96 -13.38
CA LEU A 333 18.28 9.53 -12.20
C LEU A 333 18.14 11.06 -12.15
N ASP A 334 18.29 11.74 -13.28
CA ASP A 334 18.14 13.18 -13.38
C ASP A 334 16.68 13.60 -13.13
N GLN A 335 15.71 12.83 -13.63
CA GLN A 335 14.31 13.10 -13.33
C GLN A 335 14.04 12.98 -11.83
N LEU A 336 14.47 11.90 -11.19
CA LEU A 336 14.27 11.67 -9.75
C LEU A 336 14.90 12.80 -8.91
N ARG A 337 16.12 13.22 -9.27
CA ARG A 337 16.80 14.37 -8.63
C ARG A 337 16.06 15.68 -8.86
N SER A 338 15.52 15.91 -10.06
CA SER A 338 14.77 17.13 -10.39
C SER A 338 13.49 17.30 -9.56
N THR A 339 12.91 16.17 -9.16
CA THR A 339 11.75 16.08 -8.26
C THR A 339 12.12 16.06 -6.78
N ALA A 340 13.38 16.39 -6.45
CA ALA A 340 13.92 16.44 -5.08
C ALA A 340 13.80 15.13 -4.28
N HIS A 341 13.78 13.98 -4.95
CA HIS A 341 13.86 12.70 -4.29
C HIS A 341 15.29 12.36 -3.89
N GLU A 342 15.46 11.86 -2.67
CA GLU A 342 16.68 11.17 -2.25
C GLU A 342 16.68 9.75 -2.84
N VAL A 343 17.72 9.38 -3.60
CA VAL A 343 17.76 8.11 -4.33
C VAL A 343 18.61 7.08 -3.61
N VAL A 344 17.95 6.05 -3.07
CA VAL A 344 18.56 4.84 -2.51
C VAL A 344 18.77 3.83 -3.64
N THR A 345 19.98 3.80 -4.20
CA THR A 345 20.33 2.83 -5.24
C THR A 345 20.54 1.44 -4.66
N ILE A 346 19.96 0.42 -5.29
CA ILE A 346 20.11 -0.99 -4.89
C ILE A 346 20.80 -1.84 -5.97
N SER A 347 21.49 -2.90 -5.56
CA SER A 347 22.07 -3.88 -6.49
C SER A 347 21.02 -4.85 -7.05
N ARG A 348 21.36 -5.61 -8.09
CA ARG A 348 20.54 -6.72 -8.63
C ARG A 348 20.36 -7.83 -7.59
N GLU A 349 21.32 -8.02 -6.70
CA GLU A 349 21.19 -8.95 -5.58
C GLU A 349 20.13 -8.47 -4.59
N GLN A 350 20.17 -7.20 -4.19
CA GLN A 350 19.14 -6.58 -3.36
C GLN A 350 17.77 -6.59 -4.05
N MET A 351 17.72 -6.35 -5.36
CA MET A 351 16.50 -6.49 -6.18
C MET A 351 15.94 -7.92 -6.12
N ARG A 352 16.78 -8.96 -6.16
CA ARG A 352 16.37 -10.36 -5.97
C ARG A 352 15.84 -10.65 -4.57
N HIS A 353 16.24 -9.86 -3.58
CA HIS A 353 15.68 -9.84 -2.24
C HIS A 353 14.51 -8.86 -2.09
N PHE A 354 13.90 -8.44 -3.20
CA PHE A 354 12.71 -7.59 -3.24
C PHE A 354 12.90 -6.20 -2.60
N CYS A 355 14.14 -5.68 -2.48
CA CYS A 355 14.37 -4.31 -2.01
C CYS A 355 13.67 -3.25 -2.87
N GLY A 356 13.45 -3.50 -4.17
CA GLY A 356 12.66 -2.60 -5.02
C GLY A 356 11.14 -2.75 -4.83
N ASN A 357 10.67 -3.86 -4.26
CA ASN A 357 9.25 -4.20 -4.09
C ASN A 357 8.69 -3.81 -2.71
N VAL A 358 9.07 -2.60 -2.29
CA VAL A 358 8.62 -1.96 -1.06
C VAL A 358 7.53 -0.93 -1.38
N LEU A 359 6.76 -0.50 -0.38
CA LEU A 359 5.64 0.43 -0.56
C LEU A 359 5.62 1.47 0.56
N GLU A 360 5.61 2.75 0.21
CA GLU A 360 5.24 3.81 1.15
C GLU A 360 3.72 3.78 1.38
N ILE A 361 3.31 3.78 2.64
CA ILE A 361 1.92 3.78 3.13
C ILE A 361 1.79 4.91 4.14
N GLU A 362 0.67 5.64 4.12
CA GLU A 362 0.39 6.62 5.18
C GLU A 362 0.00 5.88 6.47
N SER A 363 0.66 6.20 7.58
CA SER A 363 0.30 5.73 8.91
C SER A 363 -1.05 6.28 9.34
N ARG A 364 -1.58 5.81 10.48
CA ARG A 364 -2.78 6.41 11.09
C ARG A 364 -2.65 7.93 11.24
N TYR A 365 -1.45 8.48 11.42
CA TYR A 365 -1.24 9.91 11.59
C TYR A 365 -0.90 10.65 10.29
N GLY A 366 -1.04 10.00 9.12
CA GLY A 366 -0.70 10.59 7.83
C GLY A 366 0.80 10.73 7.59
N ARG A 367 1.62 9.99 8.35
CA ARG A 367 3.09 9.96 8.21
C ARG A 367 3.52 8.87 7.24
N PRO A 368 4.56 9.07 6.42
CA PRO A 368 5.00 8.06 5.47
C PRO A 368 5.74 6.93 6.19
N VAL A 369 5.30 5.69 5.97
CA VAL A 369 5.90 4.47 6.51
C VAL A 369 6.21 3.53 5.36
N MET A 370 7.39 2.91 5.34
CA MET A 370 7.73 1.96 4.29
C MET A 370 7.46 0.53 4.74
N ALA A 371 6.56 -0.15 4.03
CA ALA A 371 6.27 -1.57 4.19
C ALA A 371 7.17 -2.40 3.27
N MET A 372 7.83 -3.43 3.83
CA MET A 372 8.76 -4.29 3.11
C MET A 372 8.80 -5.72 3.67
N SER A 373 9.43 -6.65 2.96
CA SER A 373 9.67 -7.98 3.53
C SER A 373 10.85 -7.94 4.50
N THR A 374 10.89 -8.85 5.46
CA THR A 374 12.05 -9.03 6.34
C THR A 374 13.32 -9.35 5.53
N GLY A 375 13.18 -10.04 4.39
CA GLY A 375 14.27 -10.27 3.44
C GLY A 375 14.82 -8.96 2.88
N ALA A 376 13.95 -8.09 2.36
CA ALA A 376 14.34 -6.77 1.86
C ALA A 376 14.99 -5.91 2.96
N TYR A 377 14.40 -5.88 4.15
CA TYR A 377 14.93 -5.11 5.30
C TYR A 377 16.38 -5.47 5.64
N HIS A 378 16.70 -6.76 5.66
CA HIS A 378 18.06 -7.25 5.93
C HIS A 378 19.00 -7.14 4.73
N ALA A 379 18.48 -7.15 3.50
CA ALA A 379 19.27 -6.96 2.30
C ALA A 379 19.70 -5.50 2.09
N PHE A 380 18.94 -4.52 2.59
CA PHE A 380 19.42 -3.14 2.68
C PHE A 380 20.66 -3.05 3.58
N THR A 381 21.63 -2.25 3.15
CA THR A 381 22.78 -1.88 3.98
C THR A 381 22.36 -0.98 5.13
N PRO A 382 23.13 -0.91 6.23
CA PRO A 382 22.87 0.06 7.30
C PRO A 382 22.75 1.50 6.80
N GLU A 383 23.57 1.90 5.83
CA GLU A 383 23.57 3.24 5.25
C GLU A 383 22.29 3.50 4.44
N GLN A 384 21.85 2.55 3.64
CA GLN A 384 20.58 2.67 2.91
C GLN A 384 19.39 2.74 3.87
N ARG A 385 19.38 1.96 4.97
CA ARG A 385 18.32 2.06 5.99
C ARG A 385 18.33 3.41 6.70
N ALA A 386 19.50 3.94 7.04
CA ALA A 386 19.60 5.27 7.64
C ALA A 386 18.97 6.35 6.74
N VAL A 387 19.25 6.33 5.43
CA VAL A 387 18.62 7.25 4.47
C VAL A 387 17.10 7.08 4.42
N LEU A 388 16.60 5.84 4.46
CA LEU A 388 15.15 5.58 4.53
C LEU A 388 14.55 6.15 5.83
N GLU A 389 15.18 5.92 6.98
CA GLU A 389 14.76 6.39 8.30
C GLU A 389 14.82 7.92 8.46
N GLU A 390 15.62 8.63 7.65
CA GLU A 390 15.63 10.10 7.62
C GLU A 390 14.35 10.68 6.97
N HIS A 391 13.70 9.92 6.09
CA HIS A 391 12.53 10.38 5.32
C HIS A 391 11.21 9.74 5.75
N LEU A 392 11.27 8.62 6.45
CA LEU A 392 10.13 7.78 6.81
C LEU A 392 10.00 7.70 8.33
N ASP A 393 8.76 7.65 8.81
CA ASP A 393 8.44 7.57 10.24
C ASP A 393 8.77 6.18 10.82
N ASP A 394 8.65 5.14 9.98
CA ASP A 394 8.98 3.77 10.37
C ASP A 394 9.33 2.91 9.13
N LEU A 395 10.09 1.85 9.37
CA LEU A 395 10.31 0.74 8.44
C LEU A 395 9.61 -0.50 9.00
N VAL A 396 8.44 -0.79 8.44
CA VAL A 396 7.62 -1.92 8.88
C VAL A 396 7.87 -3.11 7.97
N HIS A 397 8.23 -4.24 8.58
CA HIS A 397 8.53 -5.44 7.81
C HIS A 397 7.87 -6.70 8.36
N ALA A 398 7.59 -7.63 7.46
CA ALA A 398 7.06 -8.95 7.77
C ALA A 398 7.77 -10.02 6.95
N ASP A 399 7.86 -11.22 7.51
CA ASP A 399 8.45 -12.34 6.80
C ASP A 399 7.41 -12.96 5.85
N ILE A 400 7.64 -12.82 4.54
CA ILE A 400 6.79 -13.35 3.47
C ILE A 400 7.59 -14.19 2.47
N ARG A 401 8.66 -14.84 2.96
CA ARG A 401 9.64 -15.55 2.13
C ARG A 401 9.02 -16.60 1.20
N THR A 402 7.97 -17.30 1.61
CA THR A 402 7.33 -18.33 0.79
C THR A 402 6.42 -17.71 -0.27
N ILE A 403 5.70 -16.64 0.06
CA ILE A 403 4.93 -15.85 -0.91
C ILE A 403 5.87 -15.29 -1.99
N GLU A 404 6.99 -14.69 -1.59
CA GLU A 404 8.01 -14.16 -2.51
C GLU A 404 8.61 -15.26 -3.38
N ALA A 405 9.01 -16.37 -2.77
CA ALA A 405 9.69 -17.44 -3.47
C ALA A 405 8.80 -18.15 -4.50
N ILE A 406 7.54 -18.45 -4.14
CA ILE A 406 6.65 -19.23 -5.01
C ILE A 406 5.82 -18.31 -5.92
N GLY A 407 5.34 -17.18 -5.40
CA GLY A 407 4.51 -16.22 -6.13
C GLY A 407 5.33 -15.17 -6.89
N GLY A 408 6.62 -15.01 -6.60
CA GLY A 408 7.50 -14.10 -7.33
C GLY A 408 7.15 -12.61 -7.16
N GLY A 409 6.43 -12.25 -6.11
CA GLY A 409 6.05 -10.87 -5.76
C GLY A 409 6.24 -10.62 -4.26
N GLY A 410 6.62 -9.39 -3.90
CA GLY A 410 6.89 -8.98 -2.52
C GLY A 410 5.74 -8.21 -1.87
N VAL A 411 6.08 -7.40 -0.86
CA VAL A 411 5.09 -6.66 -0.07
C VAL A 411 4.30 -5.65 -0.92
N ARG A 412 4.96 -4.89 -1.81
CA ARG A 412 4.26 -3.96 -2.70
C ARG A 412 3.21 -4.66 -3.55
N CYS A 413 3.52 -5.85 -4.07
CA CYS A 413 2.56 -6.59 -4.89
C CYS A 413 1.35 -7.05 -4.07
N SER A 414 1.55 -7.34 -2.78
CA SER A 414 0.53 -7.91 -1.89
C SER A 414 -0.52 -6.90 -1.40
N ILE A 415 -0.36 -5.63 -1.78
CA ILE A 415 -1.15 -4.48 -1.30
C ILE A 415 -1.61 -3.65 -2.49
N ALA A 416 -2.91 -3.40 -2.60
CA ALA A 416 -3.46 -2.43 -3.55
C ALA A 416 -3.89 -1.16 -2.82
N GLU A 417 -3.41 -0.01 -3.27
CA GLU A 417 -3.77 1.31 -2.73
C GLU A 417 -5.19 1.71 -3.14
N LEU A 418 -5.99 2.17 -2.18
CA LEU A 418 -7.29 2.81 -2.38
C LEU A 418 -7.16 4.31 -2.10
N MET A 419 -6.93 5.07 -3.16
CA MET A 419 -6.73 6.51 -3.11
C MET A 419 -8.02 7.25 -2.76
#